data_AF-A0A7J3A2E5-F1
#
_entry.id   AF-A0A7J3A2E5-F1
#
_cell.length_a   1.000
_cell.length_b   1.000
_cell.length_c   1.000
_cell.angle_alpha   90.00
_cell.angle_beta   90.00
_cell.angle_gamma   90.00
#
_symmetry.space_group_name_H-M   'P 1'
#
loop_
_entity.id
_entity.type
_entity.pdbx_description
1 polymer ?
#
loop_
_entity_poly.entity_id
_entity_poly.type
_entity_poly.pdbx_seq_one_letter_code
_entity_poly.pdbx_strand_id
1 'polypeptide(L)'
;MAGKQLSYYPGCSCSKKGTARYYGSSSIAVLKALGIEVSEINDWNCCGSNLYRVVDEKKSHLLEARNLSKALEMNLPEILILCPACFLSLNRTLTEILTNTNLKNEIVKKYSIIGSPAASR
;
A
#
# COMPACT_ATOMS: atom_id res chain seq x y z
N MET A 1 -13.09 -3.24 -18.13
CA MET A 1 -12.30 -3.87 -17.06
C MET A 1 -11.17 -4.73 -17.61
N ALA A 2 -11.35 -5.40 -18.74
CA ALA A 2 -10.27 -6.10 -19.44
C ALA A 2 -9.09 -5.15 -19.75
N GLY A 3 -7.88 -5.55 -19.36
CA GLY A 3 -6.63 -4.81 -19.60
C GLY A 3 -6.19 -3.87 -18.47
N LYS A 4 -6.87 -3.87 -17.32
CA LYS A 4 -6.47 -3.06 -16.16
C LYS A 4 -5.32 -3.74 -15.40
N GLN A 5 -4.27 -3.00 -15.07
CA GLN A 5 -3.14 -3.47 -14.27
C GLN A 5 -3.06 -2.73 -12.93
N LEU A 6 -2.93 -3.48 -11.83
CA LEU A 6 -2.92 -2.96 -10.46
C LEU A 6 -1.63 -3.32 -9.72
N SER A 7 -1.14 -2.41 -8.88
CA SER A 7 -0.10 -2.72 -7.89
C SER A 7 -0.73 -3.55 -6.78
N TYR A 8 -0.10 -4.64 -6.34
CA TYR A 8 -0.64 -5.51 -5.30
C TYR A 8 0.20 -5.45 -4.02
N TYR A 9 -0.43 -5.02 -2.93
CA TYR A 9 0.14 -5.08 -1.59
C TYR A 9 -0.48 -6.25 -0.82
N PRO A 10 0.21 -7.40 -0.72
CA PRO A 10 -0.32 -8.57 -0.01
C PRO A 10 -0.36 -8.36 1.52
N GLY A 11 0.52 -7.51 2.05
CA GLY A 11 0.77 -7.41 3.48
C GLY A 11 1.26 -8.74 4.09
N CYS A 12 1.46 -8.77 5.40
CA CYS A 12 1.97 -9.98 6.06
C CYS A 12 0.99 -11.17 5.93
N SER A 13 -0.31 -10.94 6.13
CA SER A 13 -1.32 -12.02 6.18
C SER A 13 -1.60 -12.67 4.83
N CYS A 14 -1.74 -11.91 3.74
CA CYS A 14 -2.07 -12.48 2.42
C CYS A 14 -0.83 -12.79 1.58
N SER A 15 0.38 -12.59 2.13
CA SER A 15 1.62 -12.99 1.46
C SER A 15 1.69 -14.50 1.25
N LYS A 16 2.57 -14.95 0.34
CA LYS A 16 2.81 -16.39 0.09
C LYS A 16 3.20 -17.17 1.36
N LYS A 17 3.81 -16.50 2.35
CA LYS A 17 4.23 -17.06 3.64
C LYS A 17 3.25 -16.73 4.78
N GLY A 18 2.16 -16.03 4.50
CA GLY A 18 1.18 -15.58 5.47
C GLY A 18 0.11 -16.63 5.79
N THR A 19 -0.61 -16.42 6.88
CA THR A 19 -1.70 -17.29 7.34
C THR A 19 -2.92 -17.25 6.42
N ALA A 20 -3.14 -16.15 5.71
CA ALA A 20 -4.24 -15.95 4.77
C ALA A 20 -3.78 -16.07 3.30
N ARG A 21 -2.70 -16.82 3.03
CA ARG A 21 -2.15 -17.01 1.66
C ARG A 21 -3.20 -17.50 0.65
N TYR A 22 -4.11 -18.37 1.08
CA TYR A 22 -5.14 -18.93 0.20
C TYR A 22 -6.18 -17.89 -0.21
N TYR A 23 -6.51 -16.97 0.71
CA TYR A 23 -7.35 -15.82 0.40
C TYR A 23 -6.67 -14.90 -0.61
N GLY A 24 -5.37 -14.61 -0.41
CA GLY A 24 -4.57 -13.88 -1.40
C GLY A 24 -4.61 -14.53 -2.79
N SER A 25 -4.33 -15.84 -2.87
CA SER A 25 -4.30 -16.55 -4.15
C SER A 25 -5.68 -16.66 -4.82
N SER A 26 -6.75 -16.86 -4.06
CA SER A 26 -8.09 -16.99 -4.63
C SER A 26 -8.59 -15.64 -5.16
N SER A 27 -8.35 -14.54 -4.44
CA SER A 27 -8.69 -13.19 -4.93
C SER A 27 -7.94 -12.84 -6.21
N ILE A 28 -6.64 -13.16 -6.31
CA ILE A 28 -5.86 -12.94 -7.53
C ILE A 28 -6.40 -13.78 -8.70
N ALA A 29 -6.78 -15.04 -8.45
CA ALA A 29 -7.36 -15.90 -9.48
C ALA A 29 -8.69 -15.34 -10.02
N VAL A 30 -9.55 -14.80 -9.16
CA VAL A 30 -10.80 -14.14 -9.56
C VAL A 30 -10.50 -12.90 -10.41
N LEU A 31 -9.58 -12.04 -9.99
CA LEU A 31 -9.20 -10.84 -10.75
C LEU A 31 -8.66 -11.21 -12.14
N LYS A 32 -7.83 -12.25 -12.23
CA LYS A 32 -7.34 -12.77 -13.51
C LYS A 32 -8.48 -13.24 -14.41
N ALA A 33 -9.47 -13.95 -13.87
CA ALA A 33 -10.64 -14.39 -14.62
C ALA A 33 -11.49 -13.20 -15.14
N LEU A 34 -11.46 -12.06 -14.44
CA LEU A 34 -12.09 -10.81 -14.85
C LEU A 34 -11.24 -9.97 -15.83
N GLY A 35 -10.06 -10.46 -16.23
CA GLY A 35 -9.14 -9.76 -17.13
C GLY A 35 -8.38 -8.60 -16.46
N ILE A 36 -8.23 -8.63 -15.13
CA ILE A 36 -7.44 -7.67 -14.35
C ILE A 36 -6.10 -8.32 -14.00
N GLU A 37 -5.01 -7.67 -14.38
CA GLU A 37 -3.65 -8.10 -14.04
C GLU A 37 -3.18 -7.42 -12.76
N VAL A 38 -2.43 -8.16 -11.95
CA VAL A 38 -1.91 -7.67 -10.67
C VAL A 38 -0.43 -7.96 -10.59
N SER A 39 0.33 -6.95 -10.18
CA SER A 39 1.78 -7.03 -10.01
C SER A 39 2.11 -6.76 -8.54
N GLU A 40 2.74 -7.72 -7.87
CA GLU A 40 3.14 -7.54 -6.46
C GLU A 40 4.17 -6.39 -6.34
N ILE A 41 3.98 -5.52 -5.36
CA ILE A 41 4.95 -4.47 -5.03
C ILE A 41 6.26 -5.14 -4.59
N ASN A 42 7.41 -4.67 -5.09
CA ASN A 42 8.69 -5.21 -4.63
C ASN A 42 9.12 -4.57 -3.31
N ASP A 43 9.77 -5.37 -2.45
CA ASP A 43 10.38 -4.89 -1.19
C ASP A 43 9.41 -4.15 -0.25
N TRP A 44 8.16 -4.63 -0.16
CA TRP A 44 7.19 -4.10 0.80
C TRP A 44 7.48 -4.57 2.25
N ASN A 45 7.02 -3.80 3.24
CA ASN A 45 7.09 -4.16 4.66
C ASN A 45 5.69 -4.32 5.26
N CYS A 46 5.60 -4.99 6.42
CA CYS A 46 4.36 -5.05 7.21
C CYS A 46 3.85 -3.64 7.52
N CYS A 47 2.54 -3.42 7.41
CA CYS A 47 1.89 -2.13 7.71
C CYS A 47 1.84 -1.79 9.20
N GLY A 48 2.28 -2.69 10.08
CA GLY A 48 2.22 -2.49 11.54
C GLY A 48 0.83 -2.67 12.17
N SER A 49 -0.21 -2.88 11.34
CA SER A 49 -1.62 -2.86 11.76
C SER A 49 -1.98 -1.56 12.49
N ASN A 50 -3.19 -1.47 13.04
CA ASN A 50 -3.57 -0.33 13.88
C ASN A 50 -2.83 -0.32 15.24
N LEU A 51 -2.19 -1.42 15.63
CA LEU A 51 -1.53 -1.55 16.94
C LEU A 51 -0.18 -0.83 17.01
N TYR A 52 0.62 -0.82 15.93
CA TYR A 52 1.91 -0.13 16.00
C TYR A 52 1.76 1.39 16.19
N ARG A 53 0.66 1.94 15.70
CA ARG A 53 0.32 3.36 15.88
C ARG A 53 0.16 3.79 17.33
N VAL A 54 -0.41 2.93 18.19
CA VAL A 54 -0.55 3.28 19.62
C VAL A 54 0.80 3.31 20.34
N VAL A 55 1.82 2.67 19.76
CA VAL A 55 3.20 2.70 20.27
C VAL A 55 3.94 3.93 19.75
N ASP A 56 3.90 4.17 18.43
CA ASP A 56 4.57 5.31 17.81
C ASP A 56 3.86 5.73 16.52
N GLU A 57 3.01 6.74 16.64
CA GLU A 57 2.20 7.30 15.55
C GLU A 57 3.06 7.79 14.38
N LYS A 58 4.16 8.49 14.65
CA LYS A 58 5.04 9.03 13.62
C LYS A 58 5.74 7.92 12.85
N LYS A 59 6.29 6.93 13.55
CA LYS A 59 6.94 5.79 12.89
C LYS A 59 5.93 4.94 12.11
N SER A 60 4.67 4.86 12.55
CA SER A 60 3.60 4.19 11.80
C SER A 60 3.45 4.83 10.41
N HIS A 61 3.34 6.15 10.34
CA HIS A 61 3.27 6.88 9.07
C HIS A 61 4.48 6.61 8.19
N LEU A 62 5.69 6.59 8.75
CA LEU A 62 6.91 6.34 7.98
C LEU A 62 6.97 4.92 7.40
N LEU A 63 6.45 3.91 8.11
CA LEU A 63 6.36 2.53 7.64
C LEU A 63 5.32 2.37 6.53
N GLU A 64 4.18 3.02 6.69
CA GLU A 64 3.07 2.97 5.74
C GLU A 64 3.42 3.77 4.47
N ALA A 65 4.03 4.95 4.62
CA ALA A 65 4.53 5.77 3.53
C ALA A 65 5.61 5.07 2.70
N ARG A 66 6.44 4.21 3.30
CA ARG A 66 7.40 3.39 2.54
C ARG A 66 6.68 2.52 1.51
N ASN A 67 5.60 1.84 1.92
CA ASN A 67 4.83 0.98 1.02
C ASN A 67 4.11 1.80 -0.06
N LEU A 68 3.58 2.98 0.28
CA LEU A 68 3.00 3.91 -0.69
C LEU A 68 4.04 4.38 -1.71
N SER A 69 5.26 4.74 -1.25
CA SER A 69 6.39 5.09 -2.12
C SER A 69 6.71 3.96 -3.10
N LYS A 70 6.77 2.71 -2.63
CA LYS A 70 7.03 1.54 -3.48
C LYS A 70 5.90 1.26 -4.47
N ALA A 71 4.66 1.50 -4.07
CA ALA A 71 3.53 1.40 -4.99
C ALA A 71 3.61 2.46 -6.11
N LEU A 72 4.02 3.69 -5.77
CA LEU A 72 4.19 4.79 -6.74
C LEU A 72 5.34 4.51 -7.73
N GLU A 73 6.41 3.86 -7.29
CA GLU A 73 7.53 3.45 -8.17
C GLU A 73 7.07 2.53 -9.31
N MET A 74 5.95 1.81 -9.14
CA MET A 74 5.39 0.93 -10.18
C MET A 74 4.64 1.68 -11.28
N ASN A 75 4.35 2.98 -11.10
CA ASN A 75 3.60 3.81 -12.06
C ASN A 75 2.22 3.23 -12.47
N LEU A 76 1.57 2.50 -11.56
CA LEU A 76 0.21 1.99 -11.75
C LEU A 76 -0.81 2.87 -11.00
N PRO A 77 -2.04 3.01 -11.53
CA PRO A 77 -3.01 3.97 -11.01
C PRO A 77 -3.63 3.56 -9.68
N GLU A 78 -3.60 2.27 -9.33
CA GLU A 78 -4.37 1.73 -8.21
C GLU A 78 -3.58 0.66 -7.46
N ILE A 79 -3.81 0.60 -6.15
CA ILE A 79 -3.22 -0.38 -5.24
C ILE A 79 -4.31 -1.34 -4.76
N LEU A 80 -4.18 -2.61 -5.10
CA LEU A 80 -4.97 -3.69 -4.54
C LEU A 80 -4.45 -4.06 -3.14
N ILE A 81 -5.34 -3.96 -2.15
CA ILE A 81 -5.09 -4.36 -0.77
C ILE A 81 -6.21 -5.30 -0.33
N LEU A 82 -5.88 -6.51 0.11
CA LEU A 82 -6.87 -7.52 0.52
C LEU A 82 -7.10 -7.55 2.03
N CYS A 83 -6.15 -7.08 2.83
CA CYS A 83 -6.28 -7.05 4.28
C CYS A 83 -6.91 -5.73 4.74
N PRO A 84 -8.05 -5.74 5.47
CA PRO A 84 -8.71 -4.52 5.92
C PRO A 84 -7.84 -3.63 6.82
N ALA A 85 -7.05 -4.25 7.70
CA ALA A 85 -6.12 -3.51 8.56
C ALA A 85 -5.04 -2.79 7.75
N CYS A 86 -4.49 -3.46 6.73
CA CYS A 86 -3.55 -2.84 5.80
C CYS A 86 -4.19 -1.65 5.07
N PHE A 87 -5.40 -1.84 4.53
CA PHE A 87 -6.12 -0.80 3.81
C PHE A 87 -6.34 0.43 4.69
N LEU A 88 -6.85 0.24 5.92
CA LEU A 88 -7.13 1.34 6.83
C LEU A 88 -5.86 2.12 7.23
N SER A 89 -4.75 1.42 7.52
CA SER A 89 -3.47 2.05 7.84
C SER A 89 -2.95 2.88 6.65
N LEU A 90 -2.74 2.25 5.48
CA LEU A 90 -2.20 2.95 4.31
C LEU A 90 -3.09 4.10 3.85
N ASN A 91 -4.42 3.91 3.83
CA ASN A 91 -5.36 4.96 3.42
C ASN A 91 -5.37 6.15 4.39
N ARG A 92 -5.24 5.89 5.69
CA ARG A 92 -5.13 6.94 6.70
C ARG A 92 -3.85 7.75 6.50
N THR A 93 -2.69 7.08 6.41
CA THR A 93 -1.42 7.76 6.14
C THR A 93 -1.46 8.55 4.84
N LEU A 94 -2.06 8.01 3.78
CA LEU A 94 -2.26 8.76 2.53
C LEU A 94 -3.11 10.02 2.78
N THR A 95 -4.21 9.89 3.51
CA THR A 95 -5.08 11.04 3.85
C THR A 95 -4.33 12.10 4.67
N GLU A 96 -3.51 11.70 5.65
CA GLU A 96 -2.73 12.64 6.45
C GLU A 96 -1.60 13.29 5.65
N ILE A 97 -0.95 12.58 4.73
CA ILE A 97 0.01 13.16 3.78
C ILE A 97 -0.65 14.24 2.92
N LEU A 98 -1.90 14.02 2.49
CA LEU A 98 -2.63 14.97 1.65
C LEU A 98 -3.15 16.19 2.42
N THR A 99 -3.47 16.03 3.71
CA THR A 99 -4.11 17.07 4.54
C THR A 99 -3.13 17.84 5.43
N ASN A 100 -2.02 17.23 5.85
CA ASN A 100 -1.07 17.82 6.80
C ASN A 100 0.28 18.13 6.15
N THR A 101 0.53 19.41 5.89
CA THR A 101 1.76 19.90 5.24
C THR A 101 3.04 19.57 6.02
N ASN A 102 3.00 19.54 7.36
CA ASN A 102 4.17 19.21 8.17
C ASN A 102 4.58 17.76 8.02
N LEU A 103 3.60 16.84 8.13
CA LEU A 103 3.84 15.41 7.95
C LEU A 103 4.28 15.10 6.52
N LYS A 104 3.65 15.75 5.53
CA LYS A 104 4.04 15.65 4.12
C LYS A 104 5.51 16.02 3.91
N ASN A 105 5.96 17.15 4.44
CA ASN A 105 7.35 17.61 4.27
C ASN A 105 8.35 16.62 4.88
N GLU A 106 8.04 16.05 6.04
CA GLU A 106 8.89 15.05 6.69
C GLU A 106 8.97 13.75 5.87
N ILE A 107 7.83 13.28 5.37
CA ILE A 107 7.73 12.07 4.55
C ILE A 107 8.41 12.26 3.19
N VAL A 108 8.20 13.40 2.52
CA VAL A 108 8.83 13.72 1.23
C VAL A 108 10.35 13.84 1.36
N LYS A 109 10.86 14.36 2.49
CA LYS A 109 12.31 14.40 2.75
C LYS A 109 12.93 12.99 2.76
N LYS A 110 12.17 11.97 3.16
CA LYS A 110 12.62 10.57 3.23
C LYS A 110 12.27 9.76 1.97
N TYR A 111 11.13 10.05 1.35
CA TYR A 111 10.58 9.38 0.18
C TYR A 111 10.15 10.43 -0.86
N SER A 112 11.09 10.86 -1.69
CA SER A 112 10.92 11.98 -2.63
C SER A 112 9.79 11.75 -3.66
N ILE A 113 9.51 10.50 -4.03
CA ILE A 113 8.47 10.14 -5.01
C ILE A 113 7.04 10.44 -4.52
N ILE A 114 6.81 10.52 -3.20
CA ILE A 114 5.52 10.88 -2.63
C ILE A 114 5.17 12.36 -2.92
N GLY A 115 6.16 13.20 -3.23
CA GLY A 115 5.94 14.58 -3.65
C GLY A 115 5.60 14.73 -5.14
N SER A 116 5.68 13.67 -5.94
CA SER A 116 5.47 13.73 -7.39
C SER A 116 3.97 13.83 -7.76
N PRO A 117 3.61 14.41 -8.93
CA PRO A 117 2.22 14.52 -9.41
C PRO A 117 1.47 13.19 -9.57
N ALA A 118 2.17 12.06 -9.45
CA ALA A 118 1.61 10.72 -9.43
C ALA A 118 0.96 10.35 -8.07
N ALA A 119 1.33 11.03 -6.98
CA ALA A 119 0.87 10.71 -5.62
C ALA A 119 -0.52 11.27 -5.27
N SER A 120 -1.08 12.13 -6.13
CA SER A 120 -2.40 12.77 -5.94
C SER A 120 -3.49 12.18 -6.85
N ARG A 121 -3.24 11.03 -7.47
CA ARG A 121 -4.18 10.35 -8.37
C ARG A 121 -4.96 9.27 -7.64
#